data_AF-A0A6B1HR74-F1
#
_entry.id   AF-A0A6B1HR74-F1
#
_cell.length_a   1.000
_cell.length_b   1.000
_cell.length_c   1.000
_cell.angle_alpha   90.00
_cell.angle_beta   90.00
_cell.angle_gamma   90.00
#
_symmetry.space_group_name_H-M   'P 1'
#
loop_
_entity.id
_entity.type
_entity.pdbx_description
1 polymer ?
#
loop_
_entity_poly.entity_id
_entity_poly.type
_entity_poly.pdbx_seq_one_letter_code
_entity_poly.pdbx_strand_id
1 'polypeptide(L)'
;MSCLNLYIPQTPRVLGAPAEFVQRGGLPFRQTLPLTPDERANPWRLLQRDLGPGIIPAIGDFNSAQWILHKRLGDDIPIAEGLSVRLVGLLDGSLFQSELLIAEDRFAAHFPEREGYGYLLVETEQPAAVVAALEKELADYGLDATLSAERLRGYHAVENTYLATFQTLGLLGLLLGTLGLGILILRNVLERSGELAALSACGFRRARLGAMLLYEHGFLLLAGEGIGSVAALIAVAPRLFDPTPLPWASLGISLGLVFAAGLLACAAASHSALRRPLLAALKAE
;
A
#
# COMPACT_ATOMS: atom_id res chain seq x y z
N MET A 1 -15.63 3.66 23.28
CA MET A 1 -14.21 3.66 23.65
C MET A 1 -13.48 4.56 22.66
N SER A 2 -13.37 5.85 22.99
CA SER A 2 -12.70 6.84 22.15
C SER A 2 -11.20 6.57 22.25
N CYS A 3 -10.58 6.14 21.14
CA CYS A 3 -9.14 6.00 21.04
C CYS A 3 -8.52 7.40 21.04
N LEU A 4 -8.38 7.98 22.23
CA LEU A 4 -7.60 9.20 22.45
C LEU A 4 -6.15 8.86 22.14
N ASN A 5 -5.71 9.26 20.94
CA ASN A 5 -4.32 9.19 20.54
C ASN A 5 -3.53 10.21 21.39
N LEU A 6 -2.97 9.73 22.51
CA LEU A 6 -2.16 10.48 23.47
C LEU A 6 -0.85 11.03 22.87
N TYR A 7 -0.52 10.68 21.62
CA TYR A 7 0.68 11.12 20.91
C TYR A 7 0.41 12.14 19.80
N ILE A 8 -0.78 12.74 19.73
CA ILE A 8 -0.97 13.89 18.83
C ILE A 8 -0.10 15.04 19.37
N PRO A 9 0.88 15.55 18.59
CA PRO A 9 1.67 16.70 19.00
C PRO A 9 0.72 17.87 19.23
N GLN A 10 0.68 18.41 20.46
CA GLN A 10 -0.19 19.55 20.76
C GLN A 10 0.23 20.81 20.00
N THR A 11 1.51 20.87 19.61
CA THR A 11 2.07 21.86 18.69
C THR A 11 2.85 21.13 17.61
N PRO A 12 2.34 21.04 16.37
CA PRO A 12 3.10 20.44 15.28
C PRO A 12 4.37 21.25 15.04
N ARG A 13 5.46 20.57 14.69
CA ARG A 13 6.71 21.25 14.37
C ARG A 13 6.57 21.95 13.03
N VAL A 14 7.07 23.18 12.98
CA VAL A 14 6.95 24.08 11.84
C VAL A 14 8.35 24.38 11.33
N LEU A 15 8.54 24.32 10.01
CA LEU A 15 9.78 24.65 9.33
C LEU A 15 9.54 25.83 8.38
N GLY A 16 10.49 26.76 8.34
CA GLY A 16 10.54 27.81 7.33
C GLY A 16 11.11 27.26 6.03
N ALA A 17 10.37 27.43 4.94
CA ALA A 17 10.79 27.10 3.59
C ALA A 17 11.43 28.34 2.93
N PRO A 18 12.75 28.33 2.65
CA PRO A 18 13.42 29.47 2.05
C PRO A 18 12.88 29.78 0.65
N ALA A 19 13.03 31.03 0.20
CA ALA A 19 12.57 31.46 -1.11
C ALA A 19 13.17 30.62 -2.26
N GLU A 20 14.43 30.21 -2.13
CA GLU A 20 15.10 29.33 -3.09
C GLU A 20 14.45 27.95 -3.17
N PHE A 21 14.06 27.38 -2.02
CA PHE A 21 13.36 26.10 -1.95
C PHE A 21 11.96 26.20 -2.57
N VAL A 22 11.22 27.26 -2.27
CA VAL A 22 9.89 27.54 -2.85
C VAL A 22 10.00 27.69 -4.37
N GLN A 23 11.02 28.38 -4.87
CA GLN A 23 11.23 28.56 -6.31
C GLN A 23 11.62 27.26 -7.02
N ARG A 24 12.51 26.47 -6.41
CA ARG A 24 12.94 25.16 -6.93
C ARG A 24 11.77 24.17 -7.02
N GLY A 25 10.95 24.10 -5.96
CA GLY A 25 9.89 23.11 -5.83
C GLY A 25 10.44 21.68 -5.86
N GLY A 26 9.81 20.81 -6.67
CA GLY A 26 10.30 19.46 -6.96
C GLY A 26 9.60 18.31 -6.23
N LEU A 27 8.74 18.59 -5.24
CA LEU A 27 7.93 17.56 -4.60
C LEU A 27 6.50 17.53 -5.16
N PRO A 28 5.93 16.34 -5.40
CA PRO A 28 4.57 16.19 -5.90
C PRO A 28 3.54 16.54 -4.82
N PHE A 29 2.43 17.15 -5.24
CA PHE A 29 1.27 17.39 -4.40
C PHE A 29 0.18 16.36 -4.67
N ARG A 30 -0.37 15.79 -3.61
CA ARG A 30 -1.57 14.95 -3.70
C ARG A 30 -2.83 15.80 -3.78
N GLN A 31 -2.89 16.90 -3.01
CA GLN A 31 -4.02 17.82 -2.97
C GLN A 31 -3.53 19.25 -2.78
N THR A 32 -4.20 20.22 -3.40
CA THR A 32 -3.95 21.65 -3.21
C THR A 32 -5.27 22.41 -3.18
N LEU A 33 -5.27 23.58 -2.53
CA LEU A 33 -6.35 24.54 -2.75
C LEU A 33 -6.42 24.94 -4.24
N PRO A 34 -7.56 25.46 -4.71
CA PRO A 34 -7.72 25.90 -6.10
C PRO A 34 -6.58 26.84 -6.51
N LEU A 35 -5.86 26.49 -7.58
CA LEU A 35 -4.68 27.20 -8.06
C LEU A 35 -5.05 28.28 -9.09
N THR A 36 -4.51 29.48 -8.89
CA THR A 36 -4.48 30.53 -9.93
C THR A 36 -3.58 30.09 -11.09
N PRO A 37 -3.67 30.72 -12.27
CA PRO A 37 -2.81 30.39 -13.41
C PRO A 37 -1.31 30.40 -13.06
N ASP A 38 -0.87 31.39 -12.28
CA ASP A 38 0.54 31.52 -11.88
C ASP A 38 0.99 30.43 -10.89
N GLU A 39 0.10 29.98 -10.01
CA GLU A 39 0.41 28.92 -9.04
C GLU A 39 0.36 27.52 -9.66
N ARG A 40 -0.27 27.34 -10.82
CA ARG A 40 -0.18 26.06 -11.54
C ARG A 40 1.24 25.80 -12.05
N ALA A 41 1.99 26.84 -12.37
CA ALA A 41 3.40 26.71 -12.75
C ALA A 41 4.28 26.34 -11.54
N ASN A 42 3.93 26.82 -10.34
CA ASN A 42 4.61 26.45 -9.10
C ASN A 42 3.64 26.49 -7.90
N PRO A 43 3.10 25.32 -7.48
CA PRO A 43 2.14 25.25 -6.37
C PRO A 43 2.70 25.70 -5.01
N TRP A 44 4.03 25.74 -4.84
CA TRP A 44 4.65 26.21 -3.59
C TRP A 44 4.37 27.68 -3.30
N ARG A 45 3.99 28.46 -4.32
CA ARG A 45 3.54 29.85 -4.16
C ARG A 45 2.29 30.00 -3.28
N LEU A 46 1.56 28.91 -3.04
CA LEU A 46 0.47 28.87 -2.07
C LEU A 46 0.90 29.32 -0.65
N LEU A 47 2.18 29.10 -0.29
CA LEU A 47 2.72 29.55 1.00
C LEU A 47 2.72 31.08 1.17
N GLN A 48 2.63 31.81 0.06
CA GLN A 48 2.67 33.27 0.05
C GLN A 48 1.30 33.93 0.02
N ARG A 49 0.21 33.15 -0.06
CA ARG A 49 -1.14 33.71 -0.03
C ARG A 49 -1.41 34.48 1.27
N ASP A 50 -2.09 35.61 1.15
CA ASP A 50 -2.69 36.25 2.31
C ASP A 50 -4.05 35.60 2.61
N LEU A 51 -4.17 35.01 3.80
CA LEU A 51 -5.39 34.34 4.27
C LEU A 51 -6.13 35.15 5.34
N GLY A 52 -5.68 36.37 5.62
CA GLY A 52 -6.18 37.23 6.68
C GLY A 52 -5.32 37.21 7.95
N PRO A 53 -5.70 38.03 8.94
CA PRO A 53 -4.91 38.21 10.15
C PRO A 53 -4.86 36.92 10.98
N GLY A 54 -3.65 36.54 11.43
CA GLY A 54 -3.44 35.40 12.33
C GLY A 54 -3.52 34.02 11.66
N ILE A 55 -3.62 33.95 10.33
CA ILE A 55 -3.66 32.69 9.57
C ILE A 55 -2.49 32.61 8.60
N ILE A 56 -1.57 31.68 8.86
CA ILE A 56 -0.39 31.45 8.02
C ILE A 56 -0.66 30.26 7.07
N PRO A 57 -0.44 30.40 5.75
CA PRO A 57 -0.50 29.27 4.84
C PRO A 57 0.59 28.23 5.17
N ALA A 58 0.21 26.97 5.25
CA ALA A 58 1.13 25.86 5.46
C ALA A 58 0.92 24.71 4.48
N ILE A 59 2.01 24.02 4.15
CA ILE A 59 2.01 22.79 3.38
C ILE A 59 2.48 21.66 4.29
N GLY A 60 1.74 20.54 4.29
CA GLY A 60 2.08 19.35 5.08
C GLY A 60 2.18 18.11 4.21
N ASP A 61 2.70 17.03 4.77
CA ASP A 61 2.56 15.70 4.18
C ASP A 61 1.10 15.23 4.28
N PHE A 62 0.55 14.67 3.21
CA PHE A 62 -0.80 14.12 3.20
C PHE A 62 -1.05 13.09 4.30
N ASN A 63 -0.13 12.13 4.48
CA ASN A 63 -0.31 11.06 5.47
C ASN A 63 -0.24 11.61 6.89
N SER A 64 0.67 12.55 7.14
CA SER A 64 0.76 13.20 8.46
C SER A 64 -0.47 14.05 8.77
N ALA A 65 -0.96 14.83 7.81
CA ALA A 65 -2.18 15.60 7.98
C ALA A 65 -3.38 14.70 8.28
N GLN A 66 -3.58 13.65 7.48
CA GLN A 66 -4.74 12.78 7.61
C GLN A 66 -4.70 11.89 8.86
N TRP A 67 -3.58 11.23 9.13
CA TRP A 67 -3.53 10.15 10.14
C TRP A 67 -2.97 10.58 11.49
N ILE A 68 -2.13 11.62 11.53
CA ILE A 68 -1.54 12.13 12.78
C ILE A 68 -2.36 13.31 13.27
N LEU A 69 -2.48 14.36 12.44
CA LEU A 69 -3.15 15.60 12.82
C LEU A 69 -4.67 15.51 12.71
N HIS A 70 -5.21 14.51 11.98
CA HIS A 70 -6.64 14.36 11.69
C HIS A 70 -7.24 15.61 11.04
N LYS A 71 -6.48 16.21 10.11
CA LYS A 71 -6.79 17.45 9.40
C LYS A 71 -6.85 17.20 7.90
N ARG A 72 -7.65 18.01 7.23
CA ARG A 72 -7.83 17.98 5.77
C ARG A 72 -7.30 19.27 5.17
N LEU A 73 -7.14 19.26 3.85
CA LEU A 73 -6.87 20.46 3.09
C LEU A 73 -7.91 21.55 3.42
N GLY A 74 -7.44 22.75 3.75
CA GLY A 74 -8.26 23.89 4.14
C GLY A 74 -8.51 24.03 5.64
N ASP A 75 -8.20 23.02 6.45
CA ASP A 75 -8.38 23.10 7.91
C ASP A 75 -7.31 23.98 8.57
N ASP A 76 -7.72 24.64 9.65
CA ASP A 76 -6.84 25.42 10.51
C ASP A 76 -6.30 24.59 11.67
N ILE A 77 -5.03 24.82 12.00
CA ILE A 77 -4.31 24.17 13.09
C ILE A 77 -3.74 25.27 13.99
N PRO A 78 -4.16 25.35 15.26
CA PRO A 78 -3.60 26.32 16.18
C PRO A 78 -2.14 25.97 16.48
N ILE A 79 -1.26 26.97 16.42
CA ILE A 79 0.18 26.82 16.70
C ILE A 79 0.64 27.68 17.88
N ALA A 80 -0.04 28.82 18.12
CA ALA A 80 0.16 29.67 19.29
C ALA A 80 -1.15 30.44 19.59
N GLU A 81 -1.22 31.14 20.72
CA GLU A 81 -2.38 31.97 21.04
C GLU A 81 -2.61 33.04 19.97
N GLY A 82 -3.78 33.01 19.33
CA GLY A 82 -4.14 33.93 18.25
C GLY A 82 -3.45 33.66 16.90
N LEU A 83 -2.69 32.56 16.77
CA LEU A 83 -1.99 32.19 15.54
C LEU A 83 -2.31 30.76 15.11
N SER A 84 -2.81 30.61 13.89
CA SER A 84 -3.12 29.32 13.28
C SER A 84 -2.43 29.18 11.93
N VAL A 85 -2.13 27.93 11.56
CA VAL A 85 -1.71 27.59 10.20
C VAL A 85 -2.87 26.94 9.45
N ARG A 86 -3.08 27.32 8.19
CA ARG A 86 -4.07 26.70 7.30
C ARG A 86 -3.38 25.79 6.31
N LEU A 87 -3.84 24.55 6.19
CA LEU A 87 -3.32 23.62 5.18
C LEU A 87 -3.76 24.05 3.78
N VAL A 88 -2.84 24.64 3.01
CA VAL A 88 -3.10 25.08 1.62
C VAL A 88 -2.68 24.07 0.57
N GLY A 89 -1.85 23.10 0.96
CA GLY A 89 -1.43 21.98 0.11
C GLY A 89 -0.98 20.77 0.93
N LEU A 90 -1.15 19.59 0.35
CA LEU A 90 -0.74 18.30 0.90
C LEU A 90 0.18 17.59 -0.09
N LEU A 91 1.41 17.31 0.35
CA LEU A 91 2.43 16.61 -0.43
C LEU A 91 2.13 15.11 -0.55
N ASP A 92 2.53 14.51 -1.66
CA ASP A 92 2.41 13.07 -1.92
C ASP A 92 3.71 12.34 -1.57
N GLY A 93 3.83 11.80 -0.35
CA GLY A 93 5.01 11.04 0.09
C GLY A 93 6.27 11.91 0.21
N SER A 94 6.39 12.65 1.31
CA SER A 94 7.47 13.63 1.50
C SER A 94 8.48 13.24 2.59
N LEU A 95 9.62 13.95 2.60
CA LEU A 95 10.61 13.90 3.69
C LEU A 95 10.16 14.67 4.95
N PHE A 96 9.05 15.40 4.86
CA PHE A 96 8.53 16.31 5.87
C PHE A 96 7.36 15.69 6.64
N GLN A 97 7.36 14.36 6.80
CA GLN A 97 6.36 13.72 7.65
C GLN A 97 6.45 14.26 9.08
N SER A 98 5.29 14.60 9.64
CA SER A 98 5.10 15.25 10.95
C SER A 98 5.59 16.70 11.04
N GLU A 99 5.96 17.31 9.91
CA GLU A 99 6.40 18.71 9.83
C GLU A 99 5.39 19.53 9.00
N LEU A 100 5.20 20.80 9.36
CA LEU A 100 4.43 21.76 8.57
C LEU A 100 5.38 22.83 8.00
N LEU A 101 5.34 23.01 6.68
CA LEU A 101 6.16 24.00 5.98
C LEU A 101 5.39 25.31 5.86
N ILE A 102 5.99 26.41 6.30
CA ILE A 102 5.51 27.78 6.05
C ILE A 102 6.60 28.58 5.32
N ALA A 103 6.25 29.70 4.71
CA ALA A 103 7.28 30.55 4.09
C ALA A 103 8.27 31.10 5.15
N GLU A 104 9.56 31.15 4.82
CA GLU A 104 10.64 31.55 5.75
C GLU A 104 10.46 32.98 6.30
N ASP A 105 10.02 33.93 5.48
CA ASP A 105 9.69 35.30 5.88
C ASP A 105 8.60 35.34 6.95
N ARG A 106 7.56 34.51 6.80
CA ARG A 106 6.49 34.34 7.80
C ARG A 106 6.99 33.62 9.05
N PHE A 107 7.88 32.63 8.89
CA PHE A 107 8.48 31.95 10.02
C PHE A 107 9.29 32.92 10.88
N ALA A 108 10.18 33.71 10.27
CA ALA A 108 11.00 34.70 10.98
C ALA A 108 10.16 35.79 11.65
N ALA A 109 9.08 36.24 11.01
CA ALA A 109 8.18 37.26 11.56
C ALA A 109 7.38 36.76 12.79
N HIS A 110 6.96 35.49 12.79
CA HIS A 110 6.09 34.93 13.84
C HIS A 110 6.83 34.12 14.91
N PHE A 111 8.08 33.72 14.65
CA PHE A 111 8.92 32.95 15.58
C PHE A 111 10.33 33.55 15.73
N PRO A 112 10.47 34.82 16.15
CA PRO A 112 11.75 35.52 16.18
C PRO A 112 12.77 34.92 17.17
N GLU A 113 12.31 34.19 18.18
CA GLU A 113 13.18 33.52 19.16
C GLU A 113 13.93 32.31 18.58
N ARG A 114 13.53 31.84 17.39
CA ARG A 114 14.11 30.68 16.72
C ARG A 114 15.05 31.16 15.62
N GLU A 115 16.33 31.24 15.94
CA GLU A 115 17.38 31.60 15.00
C GLU A 115 18.14 30.36 14.48
N GLY A 116 18.62 30.45 13.23
CA GLY A 116 19.47 29.43 12.60
C GLY A 116 18.71 28.35 11.82
N TYR A 117 19.49 27.46 11.20
CA TYR A 117 18.98 26.39 10.34
C TYR A 117 19.18 25.03 11.00
N GLY A 118 18.08 24.36 11.35
CA GLY A 118 18.08 23.03 11.95
C GLY A 118 17.74 21.88 11.00
N TYR A 119 17.56 22.17 9.71
CA TYR A 119 17.21 21.19 8.70
C TYR A 119 17.93 21.53 7.39
N LEU A 120 18.75 20.61 6.87
CA LEU A 120 19.51 20.80 5.65
C LEU A 120 19.13 19.71 4.64
N LEU A 121 18.91 20.14 3.39
CA LEU A 121 18.66 19.25 2.26
C LEU A 121 19.76 19.45 1.23
N VAL A 122 20.52 18.40 0.96
CA VAL A 122 21.64 18.40 0.01
C VAL A 122 21.31 17.47 -1.14
N GLU A 123 21.26 18.01 -2.34
CA GLU A 123 21.08 17.24 -3.58
C GLU A 123 22.45 16.92 -4.17
N THR A 124 22.68 15.65 -4.50
CA THR A 124 23.99 15.16 -4.97
C THR A 124 23.84 13.87 -5.77
N GLU A 125 24.73 13.67 -6.74
CA GLU A 125 24.86 12.41 -7.50
C GLU A 125 25.65 11.34 -6.72
N GLN A 126 26.37 11.72 -5.67
CA GLN A 126 27.22 10.83 -4.87
C GLN A 126 26.80 10.81 -3.39
N PRO A 127 25.58 10.32 -3.08
CA PRO A 127 24.97 10.46 -1.76
C PRO A 127 25.80 9.85 -0.63
N ALA A 128 26.35 8.65 -0.83
CA ALA A 128 27.14 7.97 0.20
C ALA A 128 28.46 8.70 0.52
N ALA A 129 29.13 9.25 -0.50
CA ALA A 129 30.37 10.00 -0.31
C ALA A 129 30.12 11.33 0.40
N VAL A 130 29.04 12.03 0.04
CA VAL A 130 28.65 13.30 0.68
C VAL A 130 28.23 13.08 2.13
N VAL A 131 27.43 12.04 2.44
CA VAL A 131 27.09 11.70 3.82
C VAL A 131 28.35 11.46 4.65
N ALA A 132 29.26 10.59 4.18
CA ALA A 132 30.49 10.29 4.89
C ALA A 132 31.38 11.53 5.11
N ALA A 133 31.44 12.44 4.13
CA ALA A 133 32.17 13.69 4.25
C ALA A 133 31.52 14.65 5.26
N LEU A 134 30.20 14.82 5.20
CA LEU A 134 29.45 15.69 6.10
C LEU A 134 29.52 15.20 7.54
N GLU A 135 29.27 13.91 7.79
CA GLU A 135 29.37 13.35 9.14
C GLU A 135 30.78 13.48 9.70
N LYS A 136 31.82 13.26 8.88
CA LYS A 136 33.20 13.35 9.33
C LYS A 136 33.61 14.79 9.67
N GLU A 137 33.35 15.73 8.78
CA GLU A 137 33.85 17.11 8.93
C GLU A 137 32.97 17.96 9.85
N LEU A 138 31.70 17.60 10.05
CA LEU A 138 30.76 18.31 10.92
C LEU A 138 30.34 17.51 12.17
N ALA A 139 31.03 16.40 12.48
CA ALA A 139 30.81 15.60 13.69
C ALA A 139 30.79 16.45 14.97
N ASP A 140 31.77 17.36 15.10
CA ASP A 140 31.92 18.21 16.29
C ASP A 140 30.76 19.20 16.48
N TYR A 141 30.00 19.47 15.41
CA TYR A 141 28.80 20.31 15.43
C TYR A 141 27.50 19.50 15.62
N GLY A 142 27.61 18.18 15.79
CA GLY A 142 26.46 17.29 16.00
C GLY A 142 25.64 17.05 14.74
N LEU A 143 26.22 17.20 13.55
CA LEU A 143 25.52 16.96 12.30
C LEU A 143 25.33 15.45 12.06
N ASP A 144 24.07 15.05 11.88
CA ASP A 144 23.66 13.69 11.52
C ASP A 144 23.09 13.72 10.10
N ALA A 145 23.82 13.13 9.15
CA ALA A 145 23.44 13.12 7.74
C ALA A 145 22.86 11.75 7.36
N THR A 146 21.60 11.72 6.94
CA THR A 146 20.93 10.50 6.51
C THR A 146 20.49 10.59 5.06
N LEU A 147 20.48 9.46 4.37
CA LEU A 147 19.98 9.40 3.00
C LEU A 147 18.47 9.65 2.99
N SER A 148 18.03 10.61 2.16
CA SER A 148 16.60 10.88 1.98
C SER A 148 15.81 9.63 1.59
N ALA A 149 16.41 8.73 0.78
CA ALA A 149 15.81 7.46 0.41
C ALA A 149 15.63 6.51 1.61
N GLU A 150 16.58 6.48 2.54
CA GLU A 150 16.47 5.66 3.76
C GLU A 150 15.46 6.24 4.73
N ARG A 151 15.45 7.56 4.90
CA ARG A 151 14.45 8.25 5.72
C ARG A 151 13.03 8.00 5.21
N LEU A 152 12.82 8.11 3.90
CA LEU A 152 11.53 7.83 3.28
C LEU A 152 11.14 6.34 3.38
N ARG A 153 12.09 5.41 3.21
CA ARG A 153 11.85 3.98 3.47
C ARG A 153 11.48 3.71 4.92
N GLY A 154 12.10 4.41 5.87
CA GLY A 154 11.78 4.32 7.29
C GLY A 154 10.32 4.68 7.57
N TYR A 155 9.83 5.76 6.94
CA TYR A 155 8.42 6.14 7.03
C TYR A 155 7.47 5.08 6.44
N HIS A 156 7.85 4.44 5.34
CA HIS A 156 7.05 3.36 4.74
C HIS A 156 7.28 1.97 5.37
N ALA A 157 8.25 1.80 6.27
CA ALA A 157 8.60 0.50 6.82
C ALA A 157 7.45 -0.11 7.63
N VAL A 158 6.73 0.72 8.39
CA VAL A 158 5.57 0.29 9.19
C VAL A 158 4.43 -0.17 8.28
N GLU A 159 4.10 0.61 7.26
CA GLU A 159 3.07 0.29 6.26
C GLU A 159 3.41 -1.01 5.53
N ASN A 160 4.64 -1.15 5.05
CA ASN A 160 5.09 -2.33 4.32
C ASN A 160 5.11 -3.59 5.18
N THR A 161 5.48 -3.48 6.46
CA THR A 161 5.48 -4.63 7.38
C THR A 161 4.06 -5.10 7.67
N TYR A 162 3.13 -4.16 7.87
CA TYR A 162 1.71 -4.46 8.04
C TYR A 162 1.16 -5.18 6.80
N LEU A 163 1.39 -4.63 5.61
CA LEU A 163 0.94 -5.23 4.34
C LEU A 163 1.55 -6.62 4.11
N ALA A 164 2.85 -6.80 4.40
CA ALA A 164 3.50 -8.10 4.31
C ALA A 164 2.86 -9.13 5.26
N THR A 165 2.42 -8.72 6.44
CA THR A 165 1.71 -9.60 7.38
C THR A 165 0.35 -10.03 6.82
N PHE A 166 -0.43 -9.12 6.24
CA PHE A 166 -1.70 -9.51 5.58
C PHE A 166 -1.46 -10.39 4.35
N GLN A 167 -0.42 -10.12 3.58
CA GLN A 167 -0.08 -10.92 2.42
C GLN A 167 0.33 -12.35 2.82
N THR A 168 1.12 -12.49 3.88
CA THR A 168 1.51 -13.81 4.39
C THR A 168 0.31 -14.59 4.94
N LEU A 169 -0.60 -13.93 5.68
CA LEU A 169 -1.86 -14.53 6.11
C LEU A 169 -2.76 -14.92 4.92
N GLY A 170 -2.85 -14.08 3.91
CA GLY A 170 -3.59 -14.37 2.67
C GLY A 170 -3.00 -15.56 1.92
N LEU A 171 -1.67 -15.64 1.82
CA LEU A 171 -0.97 -16.78 1.21
C LEU A 171 -1.22 -18.08 2.00
N LEU A 172 -1.19 -18.03 3.33
CA LEU A 172 -1.52 -19.18 4.17
C LEU A 172 -2.98 -19.62 3.98
N GLY A 173 -3.92 -18.68 3.88
CA GLY A 173 -5.32 -18.97 3.57
C GLY A 173 -5.48 -19.65 2.21
N LEU A 174 -4.76 -19.18 1.20
CA LEU A 174 -4.73 -19.80 -0.13
C LEU A 174 -4.14 -21.22 -0.10
N LEU A 175 -3.03 -21.42 0.62
CA LEU A 175 -2.42 -22.74 0.80
C LEU A 175 -3.39 -23.71 1.48
N LEU A 176 -4.06 -23.27 2.55
CA LEU A 176 -5.04 -24.09 3.25
C LEU A 176 -6.24 -24.42 2.35
N GLY A 177 -6.72 -23.44 1.58
CA GLY A 177 -7.82 -23.62 0.63
C GLY A 177 -7.48 -24.61 -0.50
N THR A 178 -6.28 -24.52 -1.08
CA THR A 178 -5.82 -25.43 -2.14
C THR A 178 -5.64 -26.86 -1.63
N LEU A 179 -5.08 -27.05 -0.42
CA LEU A 179 -5.00 -28.37 0.22
C LEU A 179 -6.40 -28.94 0.53
N GLY A 180 -7.30 -28.11 1.06
CA GLY A 180 -8.68 -28.49 1.35
C GLY A 180 -9.42 -28.95 0.10
N LEU A 181 -9.27 -28.24 -1.02
CA LEU A 181 -9.82 -28.64 -2.32
C LEU A 181 -9.25 -29.98 -2.78
N GLY A 182 -7.93 -30.19 -2.66
CA GLY A 182 -7.29 -31.46 -3.01
C GLY A 182 -7.84 -32.65 -2.20
N ILE A 183 -8.04 -32.47 -0.89
CA ILE A 183 -8.64 -33.48 -0.01
C ILE A 183 -10.08 -33.77 -0.42
N LEU A 184 -10.88 -32.72 -0.70
CA LEU A 184 -12.28 -32.87 -1.12
C LEU A 184 -12.38 -33.65 -2.43
N ILE A 185 -11.52 -33.35 -3.42
CA ILE A 185 -11.48 -34.07 -4.69
C ILE A 185 -11.10 -35.54 -4.48
N LEU A 186 -10.07 -35.80 -3.68
CA LEU A 186 -9.66 -37.17 -3.37
C LEU A 186 -10.81 -37.96 -2.74
N ARG A 187 -11.51 -37.36 -1.78
CA ARG A 187 -12.69 -37.96 -1.13
C ARG A 187 -13.79 -38.25 -2.15
N ASN A 188 -14.12 -37.28 -3.01
CA ASN A 188 -15.17 -37.41 -4.02
C ASN A 188 -14.85 -38.54 -5.03
N VAL A 189 -13.59 -38.66 -5.46
CA VAL A 189 -13.17 -39.75 -6.35
C VAL A 189 -13.22 -41.13 -5.67
N LEU A 190 -12.88 -41.21 -4.37
CA LEU A 190 -13.00 -42.47 -3.61
C LEU A 190 -14.46 -42.89 -3.46
N GLU A 191 -15.35 -41.96 -3.15
CA GLU A 191 -16.80 -42.21 -3.03
C GLU A 191 -17.42 -42.62 -4.38
N ARG A 192 -16.94 -42.06 -5.51
CA ARG A 192 -17.37 -42.41 -6.88
C ARG A 192 -16.53 -43.50 -7.56
N SER A 193 -15.71 -44.22 -6.81
CA SER A 193 -14.81 -45.23 -7.37
C SER A 193 -15.54 -46.39 -8.06
N GLY A 194 -16.73 -46.76 -7.56
CA GLY A 194 -17.60 -47.78 -8.17
C GLY A 194 -18.13 -47.35 -9.55
N GLU A 195 -18.57 -46.11 -9.72
CA GLU A 195 -19.01 -45.55 -11.00
C GLU A 195 -17.86 -45.52 -12.03
N LEU A 196 -16.68 -45.07 -11.60
CA LEU A 196 -15.48 -45.00 -12.44
C LEU A 196 -15.01 -46.39 -12.88
N ALA A 197 -15.14 -47.39 -12.02
CA ALA A 197 -14.82 -48.77 -12.34
C ALA A 197 -15.84 -49.37 -13.32
N ALA A 198 -17.14 -49.08 -13.16
CA ALA A 198 -18.18 -49.48 -14.11
C ALA A 198 -17.96 -48.86 -15.50
N LEU A 199 -17.67 -47.56 -15.57
CA LEU A 199 -17.34 -46.88 -16.83
C LEU A 199 -16.07 -47.45 -17.47
N SER A 200 -15.06 -47.80 -16.65
CA SER A 200 -13.85 -48.48 -17.14
C SER A 200 -14.15 -49.88 -17.70
N ALA A 201 -15.07 -50.63 -17.08
CA ALA A 201 -15.53 -51.94 -17.57
C ALA A 201 -16.30 -51.83 -18.89
N CYS A 202 -17.04 -50.74 -19.10
CA CYS A 202 -17.68 -50.41 -20.37
C CYS A 202 -16.71 -49.92 -21.47
N GLY A 203 -15.40 -49.91 -21.21
CA GLY A 203 -14.36 -49.60 -22.20
C GLY A 203 -13.94 -48.12 -22.28
N PHE A 204 -14.32 -47.28 -21.32
CA PHE A 204 -13.82 -45.91 -21.27
C PHE A 204 -12.32 -45.86 -20.95
N ARG A 205 -11.55 -45.12 -21.77
CA ARG A 205 -10.12 -44.89 -21.52
C ARG A 205 -9.93 -43.99 -20.30
N ARG A 206 -8.91 -44.29 -19.48
CA ARG A 206 -8.51 -43.49 -18.31
C ARG A 206 -8.31 -42.00 -18.60
N ALA A 207 -7.83 -41.66 -19.80
CA ALA A 207 -7.67 -40.27 -20.23
C ALA A 207 -9.01 -39.51 -20.36
N ARG A 208 -10.08 -40.19 -20.81
CA ARG A 208 -11.41 -39.57 -20.96
C ARG A 208 -12.08 -39.37 -19.61
N LEU A 209 -11.89 -40.31 -18.69
CA LEU A 209 -12.33 -40.20 -17.30
C LEU A 209 -11.60 -39.04 -16.58
N GLY A 210 -10.28 -38.94 -16.75
CA GLY A 210 -9.49 -37.82 -16.21
C GLY A 210 -9.92 -36.47 -16.77
N ALA A 211 -10.20 -36.38 -18.08
CA ALA A 211 -10.72 -35.15 -18.69
C ALA A 211 -12.09 -34.75 -18.13
N MET A 212 -13.00 -35.70 -17.95
CA MET A 212 -14.32 -35.43 -17.36
C MET A 212 -14.20 -34.87 -15.93
N LEU A 213 -13.38 -35.50 -15.09
CA LEU A 213 -13.09 -35.02 -13.73
C LEU A 213 -12.46 -33.62 -13.73
N LEU A 214 -11.53 -33.36 -14.65
CA LEU A 214 -10.89 -32.06 -14.78
C LEU A 214 -11.89 -30.97 -15.20
N TYR A 215 -12.84 -31.26 -16.09
CA TYR A 215 -13.90 -30.32 -16.45
C TYR A 215 -14.84 -30.05 -15.29
N GLU A 216 -15.25 -31.08 -14.56
CA GLU A 216 -16.16 -30.96 -13.41
C GLU A 216 -15.54 -30.09 -12.30
N HIS A 217 -14.32 -30.43 -11.89
CA HIS A 217 -13.61 -29.68 -10.85
C HIS A 217 -13.08 -28.33 -11.34
N GLY A 218 -12.70 -28.22 -12.61
CA GLY A 218 -12.29 -26.96 -13.23
C GLY A 218 -13.44 -25.95 -13.28
N PHE A 219 -14.66 -26.40 -13.57
CA PHE A 219 -15.86 -25.55 -13.52
C PHE A 219 -16.13 -25.05 -12.10
N LEU A 220 -16.06 -25.92 -11.09
CA LEU A 220 -16.23 -25.53 -9.68
C LEU A 220 -15.16 -24.54 -9.23
N LEU A 221 -13.91 -24.74 -9.65
CA LEU A 221 -12.81 -23.83 -9.37
C LEU A 221 -13.06 -22.44 -10.00
N LEU A 222 -13.44 -22.39 -11.28
CA LEU A 222 -13.80 -21.14 -11.98
C LEU A 222 -14.95 -20.42 -11.29
N ALA A 223 -16.01 -21.15 -10.93
CA ALA A 223 -17.17 -20.57 -10.27
C ALA A 223 -16.81 -20.01 -8.89
N GLY A 224 -16.02 -20.76 -8.11
CA GLY A 224 -15.54 -20.32 -6.80
C GLY A 224 -14.63 -19.08 -6.88
N GLU A 225 -13.70 -19.07 -7.83
CA GLU A 225 -12.82 -17.92 -8.08
C GLU A 225 -13.61 -16.70 -8.56
N GLY A 226 -14.61 -16.88 -9.41
CA GLY A 226 -15.51 -15.82 -9.83
C GLY A 226 -16.29 -15.20 -8.67
N ILE A 227 -16.91 -16.03 -7.83
CA ILE A 227 -17.66 -15.57 -6.64
C ILE A 227 -16.71 -14.85 -5.67
N GLY A 228 -15.52 -15.42 -5.42
CA GLY A 228 -14.50 -14.81 -4.56
C GLY A 228 -14.01 -13.47 -5.09
N SER A 229 -13.81 -13.35 -6.41
CA SER A 229 -13.42 -12.11 -7.08
C SER A 229 -14.49 -11.03 -6.94
N VAL A 230 -15.78 -11.39 -7.10
CA VAL A 230 -16.89 -10.46 -6.88
C VAL A 230 -16.95 -10.01 -5.42
N ALA A 231 -16.81 -10.93 -4.47
CA ALA A 231 -16.77 -10.58 -3.04
C ALA A 231 -15.60 -9.65 -2.71
N ALA A 232 -14.42 -9.89 -3.27
CA ALA A 232 -13.25 -9.04 -3.10
C ALA A 232 -13.45 -7.63 -3.70
N LEU A 233 -14.06 -7.54 -4.88
CA LEU A 233 -14.41 -6.27 -5.51
C LEU A 233 -15.38 -5.45 -4.66
N ILE A 234 -16.38 -6.10 -4.06
CA ILE A 234 -17.32 -5.43 -3.14
C ILE A 234 -16.57 -4.91 -1.90
N ALA A 235 -15.66 -5.71 -1.32
CA ALA A 235 -14.89 -5.31 -0.14
C ALA A 235 -13.97 -4.11 -0.41
N VAL A 236 -13.42 -4.01 -1.63
CA VAL A 236 -12.50 -2.92 -2.04
C VAL A 236 -13.24 -1.79 -2.77
N ALA A 237 -14.58 -1.85 -2.86
CA ALA A 237 -15.39 -0.91 -3.64
C ALA A 237 -15.13 0.58 -3.35
N PRO A 238 -14.91 1.04 -2.10
CA PRO A 238 -14.63 2.45 -1.82
C PRO A 238 -13.38 2.97 -2.54
N ARG A 239 -12.37 2.11 -2.73
CA ARG A 239 -11.11 2.48 -3.39
C ARG A 239 -11.27 2.69 -4.89
N LEU A 240 -12.33 2.19 -5.51
CA LEU A 240 -12.61 2.42 -6.94
C LEU A 240 -12.93 3.88 -7.25
N PHE A 241 -13.27 4.67 -6.23
CA PHE A 241 -13.55 6.10 -6.36
C PHE A 241 -12.31 6.97 -6.13
N ASP A 242 -11.19 6.38 -5.71
CA ASP A 242 -9.94 7.11 -5.55
C ASP A 242 -9.23 7.27 -6.91
N PRO A 243 -8.54 8.41 -7.14
CA PRO A 243 -7.83 8.65 -8.41
C PRO A 243 -6.56 7.80 -8.59
N THR A 244 -6.13 7.05 -7.58
CA THR A 244 -4.94 6.17 -7.68
C THR A 244 -5.24 4.95 -8.55
N PRO A 245 -4.43 4.67 -9.60
CA PRO A 245 -4.66 3.54 -10.48
C PRO A 245 -4.52 2.20 -9.73
N LEU A 246 -5.48 1.31 -9.91
CA LEU A 246 -5.42 -0.05 -9.39
C LEU A 246 -4.49 -0.92 -10.23
N PRO A 247 -3.70 -1.81 -9.61
CA PRO A 247 -2.76 -2.69 -10.31
C PRO A 247 -3.47 -3.90 -10.95
N TRP A 248 -4.34 -3.64 -11.93
CA TRP A 248 -5.15 -4.67 -12.62
C TRP A 248 -4.32 -5.81 -13.21
N ALA A 249 -3.14 -5.50 -13.76
CA ALA A 249 -2.24 -6.51 -14.31
C ALA A 249 -1.75 -7.48 -13.23
N SER A 250 -1.34 -6.97 -12.06
CA SER A 250 -0.89 -7.80 -10.95
C SER A 250 -2.03 -8.68 -10.41
N LEU A 251 -3.25 -8.13 -10.33
CA LEU A 251 -4.44 -8.88 -9.90
C LEU A 251 -4.78 -10.01 -10.89
N GLY A 252 -4.77 -9.72 -12.19
CA GLY A 252 -4.99 -10.72 -13.23
C GLY A 252 -3.96 -11.84 -13.19
N ILE A 253 -2.68 -11.51 -12.99
CA ILE A 253 -1.60 -12.50 -12.84
C ILE A 253 -1.83 -13.35 -11.58
N SER A 254 -2.17 -12.75 -10.44
CA SER A 254 -2.37 -13.50 -9.19
C SER A 254 -3.57 -14.45 -9.28
N LEU A 255 -4.68 -14.01 -9.87
CA LEU A 255 -5.87 -14.83 -10.09
C LEU A 255 -5.54 -16.00 -11.04
N GLY A 256 -4.90 -15.70 -12.17
CA GLY A 256 -4.45 -16.73 -13.10
C GLY A 256 -3.51 -17.77 -12.47
N LEU A 257 -2.64 -17.35 -11.56
CA LEU A 257 -1.72 -18.23 -10.84
C LEU A 257 -2.46 -19.11 -9.82
N VAL A 258 -3.46 -18.57 -9.11
CA VAL A 258 -4.36 -19.33 -8.23
C VAL A 258 -5.12 -20.38 -9.02
N PHE A 259 -5.71 -19.98 -10.16
CA PHE A 259 -6.44 -20.87 -11.05
C PHE A 259 -5.56 -22.02 -11.56
N ALA A 260 -4.37 -21.68 -12.05
CA ALA A 260 -3.40 -22.66 -12.55
C ALA A 260 -2.95 -23.63 -11.47
N ALA A 261 -2.66 -23.14 -10.25
CA ALA A 261 -2.29 -23.98 -9.11
C ALA A 261 -3.43 -24.94 -8.72
N GLY A 262 -4.67 -24.46 -8.69
CA GLY A 262 -5.85 -25.28 -8.43
C GLY A 262 -6.04 -26.37 -9.49
N LEU A 263 -5.95 -26.03 -10.78
CA LEU A 263 -6.01 -27.00 -11.88
C LEU A 263 -4.91 -28.06 -11.80
N LEU A 264 -3.68 -27.67 -11.48
CA LEU A 264 -2.56 -28.59 -11.31
C LEU A 264 -2.81 -29.55 -10.15
N ALA A 265 -3.35 -29.07 -9.02
CA ALA A 265 -3.72 -29.90 -7.88
C ALA A 265 -4.83 -30.89 -8.26
N CYS A 266 -5.87 -30.44 -8.99
CA CYS A 266 -6.93 -31.29 -9.53
C CYS A 266 -6.35 -32.39 -10.42
N ALA A 267 -5.51 -32.03 -11.39
CA ALA A 267 -4.90 -32.97 -12.31
C ALA A 267 -4.02 -34.00 -11.59
N ALA A 268 -3.21 -33.56 -10.61
CA ALA A 268 -2.39 -34.45 -9.80
C ALA A 268 -3.23 -35.43 -8.97
N ALA A 269 -4.30 -34.95 -8.34
CA ALA A 269 -5.23 -35.78 -7.56
C ALA A 269 -5.94 -36.81 -8.45
N SER A 270 -6.49 -36.39 -9.59
CA SER A 270 -7.16 -37.28 -10.54
C SER A 270 -6.20 -38.34 -11.09
N HIS A 271 -4.98 -37.95 -11.44
CA HIS A 271 -3.96 -38.90 -11.92
C HIS A 271 -3.55 -39.91 -10.87
N SER A 272 -3.36 -39.47 -9.61
CA SER A 272 -3.05 -40.35 -8.48
C SER A 272 -4.17 -41.36 -8.23
N ALA A 273 -5.42 -40.91 -8.27
CA ALA A 273 -6.58 -41.78 -8.04
C ALA A 273 -6.78 -42.81 -9.16
N LEU A 274 -6.64 -42.42 -10.43
CA LEU A 274 -6.78 -43.31 -11.60
C LEU A 274 -5.64 -44.34 -11.74
N ARG A 275 -4.50 -44.13 -11.06
CA ARG A 275 -3.39 -45.10 -11.00
C ARG A 275 -3.62 -46.21 -9.97
N ARG A 276 -4.50 -46.03 -8.99
CA ARG A 276 -4.83 -47.10 -8.04
C ARG A 276 -5.62 -48.20 -8.76
N PRO A 277 -5.41 -49.49 -8.44
CA PRO A 277 -6.10 -50.58 -9.11
C PRO A 277 -7.59 -50.55 -8.74
N LEU A 278 -8.39 -49.86 -9.55
CA LEU A 278 -9.86 -49.74 -9.41
C LEU A 278 -10.56 -51.10 -9.36
N LEU A 279 -9.97 -52.13 -9.97
CA LEU A 279 -10.46 -53.51 -9.96
C LEU A 279 -10.40 -54.18 -8.58
N ALA A 280 -9.54 -53.72 -7.67
CA ALA A 280 -9.50 -54.23 -6.29
C ALA A 280 -10.67 -53.70 -5.46
N ALA A 281 -11.17 -52.49 -5.77
CA ALA A 281 -12.34 -51.92 -5.09
C ALA A 281 -13.63 -52.69 -5.40
N LEU A 282 -13.76 -53.20 -6.63
CA LEU A 282 -14.90 -54.01 -7.06
C LEU A 282 -14.94 -55.44 -6.47
N LYS A 283 -13.87 -55.87 -5.79
CA LYS A 283 -13.79 -57.16 -5.07
C LYS A 283 -14.05 -57.04 -3.57
N ALA A 284 -14.18 -55.81 -3.06
CA ALA A 284 -14.38 -55.53 -1.64
C ALA A 284 -15.85 -55.31 -1.26
N GLU A 285 -16.75 -55.19 -2.25
CA GLU A 285 -18.20 -55.38 -2.13
C GLU A 285 -18.59 -56.76 -2.67
#